data_AF-M7B0F1-F1
#
_entry.id   AF-M7B0F1-F1
#
_cell.length_a   1.000
_cell.length_b   1.000
_cell.length_c   1.000
_cell.angle_alpha   90.00
_cell.angle_beta   90.00
_cell.angle_gamma   90.00
#
_symmetry.space_group_name_H-M   'P 1'
#
loop_
_entity.id
_entity.type
_entity.pdbx_description
1 polymer ?
#
loop_
_entity_poly.entity_id
_entity_poly.type
_entity_poly.pdbx_seq_one_letter_code
_entity_poly.pdbx_strand_id
1 'polypeptide(L)'
;MSQNALAICLLWLLALSSACYIQNCPIGGKRSVLDMDVRKCIPCGPRNKGHCFGPSICCGAEMGCYFGTSETLRCQEENYLPTPCESGRKPCGPSGGTCAAPGICCNNEGCMVDSACDQESPFS
;
A
#
# COMPACT_ATOMS: atom_id res chain seq x y z
N MET A 1 28.18 25.92 -46.45
CA MET A 1 26.85 25.27 -46.35
C MET A 1 26.84 24.03 -45.44
N SER A 2 27.97 23.34 -45.21
CA SER A 2 28.03 22.15 -44.32
C SER A 2 27.93 22.47 -42.83
N GLN A 3 28.52 23.57 -42.36
CA GLN A 3 28.60 23.92 -40.95
C GLN A 3 27.23 24.26 -40.32
N ASN A 4 26.37 24.95 -41.08
CA ASN A 4 25.01 25.29 -40.65
C ASN A 4 24.13 24.04 -40.58
N ALA A 5 24.28 23.11 -41.52
CA ALA A 5 23.55 21.83 -41.51
C ALA A 5 23.96 20.96 -40.31
N LEU A 6 25.26 20.92 -39.99
CA LEU A 6 25.77 20.21 -38.80
C LEU A 6 25.25 20.82 -37.50
N ALA A 7 25.22 22.16 -37.40
CA ALA A 7 24.68 22.85 -36.23
C ALA A 7 23.19 22.56 -36.03
N ILE A 8 22.40 22.55 -37.10
CA ILE A 8 20.96 22.24 -37.06
C ILE A 8 20.73 20.79 -36.64
N CYS A 9 21.51 19.83 -37.16
CA CYS A 9 21.44 18.43 -36.74
C CYS A 9 21.77 18.24 -35.25
N LEU A 10 22.81 18.91 -34.75
CA LEU A 10 23.19 18.83 -33.33
C LEU A 10 22.11 19.42 -32.41
N LEU A 11 21.50 20.53 -32.79
CA LEU A 11 20.37 21.13 -32.07
C LEU A 11 19.15 20.20 -32.00
N TRP A 12 18.83 19.52 -33.10
CA TRP A 12 17.75 18.55 -33.15
C TRP A 12 17.99 17.33 -32.27
N LEU A 13 19.22 16.80 -32.25
CA LEU A 13 19.60 15.67 -31.39
C LEU A 13 19.51 16.03 -29.90
N LEU A 14 19.91 17.24 -29.51
CA LEU A 14 19.76 17.74 -28.14
C LEU A 14 18.29 17.91 -27.72
N ALA A 15 17.44 18.40 -28.63
CA ALA A 15 16.01 18.53 -28.36
C ALA A 15 15.34 17.16 -28.15
N LEU A 16 15.65 16.19 -29.02
CA LEU A 16 15.12 14.83 -28.93
C LEU A 16 15.58 14.08 -27.67
N SER A 17 16.84 14.27 -27.25
CA SER A 17 17.33 13.65 -26.01
C SER A 17 16.66 14.23 -24.77
N SER A 18 16.30 15.51 -24.76
CA SER A 18 15.57 16.13 -23.65
C SER A 18 14.12 15.64 -23.54
N ALA A 19 13.45 15.36 -24.66
CA ALA A 19 12.06 14.88 -24.69
C ALA A 19 11.91 13.40 -24.26
N CYS A 20 12.96 12.59 -24.41
CA CYS A 20 13.01 11.21 -23.93
C CYS A 20 13.53 11.10 -22.48
N TYR A 21 13.97 12.20 -21.88
CA TYR A 21 14.40 12.21 -20.48
C TYR A 21 13.17 12.39 -19.59
N ILE A 22 12.56 11.27 -19.20
CA ILE A 22 11.46 11.25 -18.23
C ILE A 22 11.97 11.85 -16.91
N GLN A 23 11.66 13.12 -16.67
CA GLN A 23 11.97 13.81 -15.40
C GLN A 23 10.91 13.56 -14.32
N ASN A 24 9.72 13.11 -14.72
CA ASN A 24 8.65 12.69 -13.83
C ASN A 24 8.65 11.17 -13.69
N CYS A 25 9.74 10.59 -13.20
CA CYS A 25 9.67 9.24 -12.67
C CYS A 25 8.76 9.27 -11.45
N PRO A 26 7.69 8.45 -11.39
CA PRO A 26 6.90 8.33 -10.18
C PRO A 26 7.83 7.96 -9.02
N ILE A 27 7.55 8.52 -7.84
CA ILE A 27 8.24 8.13 -6.62
C ILE A 27 8.11 6.60 -6.47
N GLY A 28 9.25 5.91 -6.41
CA GLY A 28 9.29 4.44 -6.27
C GLY A 28 9.90 3.71 -7.47
N GLY A 29 11.23 3.62 -7.52
CA GLY A 29 11.92 2.63 -8.36
C GLY A 29 11.86 1.24 -7.70
N LYS A 30 12.04 0.15 -8.46
CA LYS A 30 11.99 -1.25 -7.95
C LYS A 30 12.91 -1.53 -6.75
N ARG A 31 13.87 -0.64 -6.46
CA ARG A 31 14.89 -0.78 -5.39
C ARG A 31 14.70 0.16 -4.21
N SER A 32 13.79 1.14 -4.25
CA SER A 32 13.55 2.04 -3.10
C SER A 32 12.64 1.43 -2.04
N VAL A 33 12.13 0.21 -2.25
CA VAL A 33 11.21 -0.48 -1.33
C VAL A 33 11.96 -1.21 -0.20
N LEU A 34 13.25 -1.52 -0.38
CA LEU A 34 13.97 -2.47 0.49
C LEU A 34 14.43 -1.88 1.84
N ASP A 35 14.27 -0.59 2.10
CA ASP A 35 14.73 0.07 3.33
C ASP A 35 13.78 1.17 3.81
N MET A 36 12.47 0.98 3.62
CA MET A 36 11.47 1.86 4.21
C MET A 36 10.81 1.11 5.37
N ASP A 37 10.83 1.72 6.56
CA ASP A 37 10.01 1.27 7.68
C ASP A 37 8.56 1.11 7.21
N VAL A 38 8.07 -0.13 7.19
CA VAL A 38 6.67 -0.43 6.84
C VAL A 38 5.81 0.11 7.97
N ARG A 39 5.17 1.26 7.72
CA ARG A 39 4.33 1.90 8.72
C ARG A 39 3.04 1.11 8.92
N LYS A 40 2.34 1.37 10.03
CA LYS A 40 0.96 0.90 10.18
C LYS A 40 0.04 1.68 9.25
N CYS A 41 -0.92 1.00 8.62
CA CYS A 41 -1.88 1.70 7.77
C CYS A 41 -2.78 2.65 8.57
N ILE A 42 -3.42 3.60 7.86
CA ILE A 42 -4.29 4.63 8.40
C ILE A 42 -5.31 4.01 9.37
N PRO A 43 -5.53 4.63 10.55
CA PRO A 43 -6.54 4.17 11.47
C PRO A 43 -7.95 4.46 10.94
N CYS A 44 -8.89 3.56 11.23
CA CYS A 44 -10.24 3.60 10.70
C CYS A 44 -11.27 3.09 11.74
N GLY A 45 -12.55 3.18 11.40
CA GLY A 45 -13.63 2.67 12.25
C GLY A 45 -13.96 3.50 13.49
N PRO A 46 -14.88 3.00 14.33
CA PRO A 46 -15.36 3.72 15.50
C PRO A 46 -14.22 4.08 16.44
N ARG A 47 -14.09 5.37 16.76
CA ARG A 47 -13.03 5.90 17.64
C ARG A 47 -11.60 5.62 17.14
N ASN A 48 -11.41 5.39 15.83
CA ASN A 48 -10.11 5.08 15.24
C ASN A 48 -9.42 3.83 15.85
N LYS A 49 -10.21 2.85 16.30
CA LYS A 49 -9.71 1.63 16.93
C LYS A 49 -9.29 0.54 15.94
N GLY A 50 -9.63 0.68 14.66
CA GLY A 50 -9.24 -0.22 13.60
C GLY A 50 -8.10 0.34 12.75
N HIS A 51 -7.60 -0.48 11.85
CA HIS A 51 -6.68 -0.08 10.78
C HIS A 51 -7.10 -0.69 9.45
N CYS A 52 -6.70 -0.03 8.37
CA CYS A 52 -7.03 -0.46 7.02
C CYS A 52 -6.24 -1.70 6.61
N PHE A 53 -6.93 -2.68 6.03
CA PHE A 53 -6.32 -3.87 5.42
C PHE A 53 -6.46 -3.85 3.89
N GLY A 54 -7.36 -3.03 3.36
CA GLY A 54 -7.59 -2.78 1.94
C GLY A 54 -8.42 -1.50 1.75
N PRO A 55 -8.68 -1.07 0.51
CA PRO A 55 -9.37 0.20 0.23
C PRO A 55 -10.82 0.24 0.74
N SER A 56 -11.42 -0.93 0.98
CA SER A 56 -12.78 -1.10 1.49
C SER A 56 -12.84 -2.02 2.72
N ILE A 57 -11.72 -2.20 3.43
CA ILE A 57 -11.62 -3.15 4.56
C ILE A 57 -10.97 -2.46 5.76
N CYS A 58 -11.72 -2.37 6.87
CA CYS A 58 -11.25 -1.81 8.13
C CYS A 58 -11.45 -2.84 9.25
N CYS A 59 -10.38 -3.19 9.98
CA CYS A 59 -10.45 -4.19 11.03
C CYS A 59 -9.76 -3.73 12.32
N GLY A 60 -10.28 -4.19 13.46
CA GLY A 60 -9.66 -3.98 14.76
C GLY A 60 -10.10 -5.04 15.76
N ALA A 61 -9.21 -5.39 16.70
CA ALA A 61 -9.42 -6.51 17.61
C ALA A 61 -10.71 -6.41 18.45
N GLU A 62 -11.10 -5.20 18.84
CA GLU A 62 -12.31 -4.94 19.66
C GLU A 62 -13.58 -4.68 18.85
N MET A 63 -13.46 -4.46 17.54
CA MET A 63 -14.57 -4.03 16.67
C MET A 63 -14.87 -5.01 15.53
N GLY A 64 -14.07 -6.05 15.36
CA GLY A 64 -14.17 -6.96 14.22
C GLY A 64 -13.72 -6.27 12.93
N CYS A 65 -14.37 -6.61 11.82
CA CYS A 65 -14.08 -6.08 10.49
C CYS A 65 -15.33 -5.47 9.83
N TYR A 66 -15.12 -4.34 9.16
CA TYR A 66 -16.10 -3.62 8.38
C TYR A 66 -15.69 -3.63 6.91
N PHE A 67 -16.68 -3.82 6.03
CA PHE A 67 -16.49 -3.97 4.59
C PHE A 67 -17.39 -3.00 3.82
N GLY A 68 -16.80 -2.09 3.06
CA GLY A 68 -17.54 -1.14 2.22
C GLY A 68 -18.52 -0.24 2.97
N THR A 69 -18.33 -0.05 4.29
CA THR A 69 -19.16 0.82 5.12
C THR A 69 -18.52 2.21 5.28
N SER A 70 -19.23 3.13 5.94
CA SER A 70 -18.73 4.49 6.20
C SER A 70 -17.36 4.52 6.93
N GLU A 71 -17.10 3.53 7.75
CA GLU A 71 -15.87 3.30 8.52
C GLU A 71 -14.65 3.04 7.61
N THR A 72 -14.89 2.56 6.39
CA THR A 72 -13.84 2.18 5.42
C THR A 72 -13.48 3.29 4.46
N LEU A 73 -14.22 4.41 4.43
CA LEU A 73 -13.98 5.52 3.48
C LEU A 73 -12.56 6.09 3.60
N ARG A 74 -12.03 6.18 4.83
CA ARG A 74 -10.67 6.64 5.08
C ARG A 74 -9.60 5.70 4.52
N CYS A 75 -9.91 4.42 4.32
CA CYS A 75 -8.95 3.46 3.77
C CYS A 75 -8.63 3.70 2.29
N GLN A 76 -9.46 4.46 1.58
CA GLN A 76 -9.13 4.89 0.21
C GLN A 76 -7.99 5.90 0.17
N GLU A 77 -7.77 6.65 1.27
CA GLU A 77 -6.66 7.60 1.39
C GLU A 77 -5.30 6.89 1.26
N GLU A 78 -5.21 5.61 1.65
CA GLU A 78 -3.98 4.80 1.52
C GLU A 78 -3.51 4.67 0.07
N ASN A 79 -4.42 4.64 -0.91
CA ASN A 79 -4.07 4.50 -2.32
C ASN A 79 -3.25 5.69 -2.86
N TYR A 80 -3.29 6.82 -2.15
CA TYR A 80 -2.58 8.04 -2.52
C TYR A 80 -1.26 8.23 -1.75
N LEU A 81 -0.98 7.38 -0.77
CA LEU A 81 0.25 7.45 0.01
C LEU A 81 1.37 6.65 -0.67
N PRO A 82 2.53 7.28 -0.97
CA PRO A 82 3.63 6.60 -1.66
C PRO A 82 4.40 5.61 -0.77
N THR A 83 4.20 5.67 0.55
CA THR A 83 4.86 4.81 1.54
C THR A 83 4.05 3.54 1.79
N PRO A 84 4.65 2.34 1.70
CA PRO A 84 3.96 1.09 1.98
C PRO A 84 3.53 1.02 3.45
N CYS A 85 2.45 0.29 3.72
CA CYS A 85 1.95 0.08 5.06
C CYS A 85 1.44 -1.36 5.27
N GLU A 86 1.42 -1.80 6.52
CA GLU A 86 0.87 -3.10 6.92
C GLU A 86 0.23 -3.00 8.31
N SER A 87 -0.97 -3.57 8.47
CA SER A 87 -1.74 -3.45 9.72
C SER A 87 -1.63 -4.68 10.64
N GLY A 88 -1.59 -5.87 10.06
CA GLY A 88 -1.43 -7.14 10.79
C GLY A 88 0.05 -7.53 10.92
N ARG A 89 0.38 -8.34 11.93
CA ARG A 89 1.75 -8.86 12.14
C ARG A 89 1.85 -10.37 11.98
N LYS A 90 0.79 -11.09 12.34
CA LYS A 90 0.75 -12.56 12.26
C LYS A 90 0.24 -12.94 10.88
N PRO A 91 1.06 -13.60 10.02
CA PRO A 91 0.60 -14.08 8.73
C PRO A 91 -0.41 -15.22 8.92
N CYS A 92 -1.35 -15.34 7.98
CA CYS A 92 -2.42 -16.33 8.01
C CYS A 92 -2.93 -16.64 6.59
N GLY A 93 -3.66 -17.75 6.46
CA GLY A 93 -4.21 -18.21 5.20
C GLY A 93 -3.18 -18.56 4.10
N PRO A 94 -3.64 -19.20 3.01
CA PRO A 94 -2.77 -19.55 1.87
C PRO A 94 -2.47 -18.35 0.96
N SER A 95 -3.27 -17.29 1.04
CA SER A 95 -3.21 -16.13 0.13
C SER A 95 -2.32 -14.99 0.63
N GLY A 96 -1.47 -15.24 1.65
CA GLY A 96 -0.59 -14.22 2.22
C GLY A 96 -1.34 -13.13 2.98
N GLY A 97 -2.37 -13.50 3.75
CA GLY A 97 -3.10 -12.57 4.60
C GLY A 97 -2.39 -12.33 5.94
N THR A 98 -2.93 -11.40 6.72
CA THR A 98 -2.52 -11.18 8.11
C THR A 98 -3.74 -11.11 9.04
N CYS A 99 -3.55 -11.52 10.29
CA CYS A 99 -4.61 -11.53 11.28
C CYS A 99 -5.07 -10.11 11.60
N ALA A 100 -6.36 -9.85 11.35
CA ALA A 100 -6.94 -8.52 11.43
C ALA A 100 -7.82 -8.32 12.67
N ALA A 101 -8.46 -9.39 13.10
CA ALA A 101 -9.27 -9.50 14.31
C ALA A 101 -9.25 -10.96 14.80
N PRO A 102 -9.72 -11.25 16.04
CA PRO A 102 -9.75 -12.61 16.57
C PRO A 102 -10.49 -13.56 15.61
N GLY A 103 -9.79 -14.62 15.17
CA GLY A 103 -10.32 -15.61 14.25
C GLY A 103 -10.52 -15.13 12.80
N ILE A 104 -10.04 -13.94 12.43
CA ILE A 104 -10.23 -13.35 11.10
C ILE A 104 -8.88 -13.03 10.46
N CYS A 105 -8.63 -13.65 9.31
CA CYS A 105 -7.50 -13.40 8.42
C CYS A 105 -7.92 -12.50 7.26
N CYS A 106 -7.18 -11.43 7.00
CA CYS A 106 -7.48 -10.49 5.91
C CYS A 106 -6.28 -10.24 5.00
N ASN A 107 -6.56 -10.04 3.72
CA ASN A 107 -5.66 -9.40 2.77
C ASN A 107 -6.31 -8.13 2.19
N ASN A 108 -5.72 -7.56 1.15
CA ASN A 108 -6.23 -6.35 0.49
C ASN A 108 -7.53 -6.55 -0.32
N GLU A 109 -7.88 -7.80 -0.64
CA GLU A 109 -9.05 -8.16 -1.44
C GLU A 109 -10.24 -8.59 -0.58
N GLY A 110 -9.99 -9.26 0.55
CA GLY A 110 -11.04 -9.78 1.41
C GLY A 110 -10.52 -10.41 2.69
N CYS A 111 -11.46 -10.99 3.45
CA CYS A 111 -11.16 -11.68 4.70
C CYS A 111 -11.83 -13.04 4.74
N MET A 112 -11.23 -13.94 5.50
CA MET A 112 -11.74 -15.26 5.79
C MET A 112 -11.60 -15.57 7.28
N VAL A 113 -12.43 -16.47 7.78
CA VAL A 113 -12.28 -17.00 9.13
C VAL A 113 -11.08 -17.95 9.14
N ASP A 114 -10.16 -17.75 10.09
CA ASP A 114 -8.96 -18.56 10.27
C ASP A 114 -8.65 -18.69 11.76
N SER A 115 -8.67 -19.91 12.29
CA SER A 115 -8.38 -20.19 13.70
C SER A 115 -6.91 -19.92 14.06
N ALA A 116 -6.02 -19.82 13.07
CA ALA A 116 -4.66 -19.33 13.32
C ALA A 116 -4.64 -17.90 13.89
N CYS A 117 -5.72 -17.13 13.68
CA CYS A 117 -5.88 -15.77 14.18
C CYS A 117 -6.65 -15.67 15.50
N ASP A 118 -7.05 -16.79 16.11
CA ASP A 118 -7.61 -16.76 17.46
C ASP A 118 -6.56 -16.21 18.44
N GLN A 119 -7.01 -15.39 19.39
CA GLN A 119 -6.13 -14.86 20.42
C GLN A 119 -5.58 -16.03 21.23
N GLU A 120 -4.27 -16.23 21.26
CA GLU A 120 -3.64 -16.94 22.38
C GLU A 120 -3.95 -16.10 23.63
N SER A 121 -4.88 -16.58 24.45
CA SER A 121 -5.18 -15.97 25.74
C SER A 121 -3.88 -15.89 26.55
N PRO A 122 -3.52 -14.74 27.13
CA PRO A 122 -2.28 -14.54 27.90
C PRO A 122 -2.28 -15.26 29.26
N PHE A 123 -2.98 -16.39 29.39
CA PHE A 123 -2.88 -17.27 30.55
C PHE A 123 -2.01 -18.49 30.19
N SER A 124 -0.71 -18.23 30.03
CA SER A 124 0.39 -19.12 30.39
C SER A 124 1.22 -18.43 31.46
#